data_AF-A0A2H5TNJ8-F1
#
_entry.id   AF-A0A2H5TNJ8-F1
#
_cell.length_a   1.000
_cell.length_b   1.000
_cell.length_c   1.000
_cell.angle_alpha   90.00
_cell.angle_beta   90.00
_cell.angle_gamma   90.00
#
_symmetry.space_group_name_H-M   'P 1'
#
loop_
_entity.id
_entity.type
_entity.pdbx_description
1 polymer ?
#
loop_
_entity_poly.entity_id
_entity_poly.type
_entity_poly.pdbx_seq_one_letter_code
_entity_poly.pdbx_strand_id
1 'polypeptide(L)'
;MSLLSNNTLCKKFECGTCGKIYKRHSGLENHILKVKEANTMRPTVYDLPEKAIEETRQALVYHIKEKLKKNSRHVGGVRIMVSCTESQFFGVFKGYIHDYYPKTGNYKCIFKGVSSYHTLSNVLGDDNWGIKYFSQQQQTFVLSYQQSPNPNDPDPLQEPDPLQEPDPLQEHDPLQEHDPLQESLQDQNKTSMHTAKKRRIYKPKPIQIVICWKRKTKSDVRSIVYSSGFIFINFTISRTRVIENFY
;
A
#
# COMPACT_ATOMS: atom_id res chain seq x y z
N MET A 1 18.05 -17.64 -48.80
CA MET A 1 18.90 -17.35 -47.63
C MET A 1 18.01 -16.95 -46.48
N SER A 2 17.86 -17.83 -45.50
CA SER A 2 16.99 -17.66 -44.32
C SER A 2 17.64 -16.71 -43.31
N LEU A 3 16.99 -15.58 -43.03
CA LEU A 3 17.36 -14.71 -41.92
C LEU A 3 17.01 -15.41 -40.60
N LEU A 4 18.05 -15.79 -39.87
CA LEU A 4 17.97 -16.36 -38.53
C LEU A 4 17.28 -15.39 -37.57
N SER A 5 16.09 -15.79 -37.10
CA SER A 5 15.42 -15.19 -35.95
C SER A 5 16.22 -15.50 -34.68
N ASN A 6 17.17 -14.63 -34.34
CA ASN A 6 17.81 -14.63 -33.03
C ASN A 6 16.88 -13.98 -32.01
N ASN A 7 15.80 -14.67 -31.67
CA ASN A 7 14.99 -14.34 -30.50
C ASN A 7 15.74 -14.82 -29.25
N THR A 8 16.76 -14.06 -28.85
CA THR A 8 17.48 -14.29 -27.60
C THR A 8 16.49 -14.09 -26.45
N LEU A 9 15.95 -15.18 -25.92
CA LEU A 9 15.15 -15.19 -24.70
C LEU A 9 15.96 -14.50 -23.60
N CYS A 10 15.64 -13.24 -23.32
CA CYS A 10 16.37 -12.42 -22.37
C CYS A 10 16.09 -13.00 -20.97
N LYS A 11 16.98 -13.90 -20.51
CA LYS A 11 16.90 -14.52 -19.18
C LYS A 11 16.80 -13.40 -18.14
N LYS A 12 15.65 -13.36 -17.46
CA LYS A 12 15.37 -12.45 -16.36
C LYS A 12 15.79 -13.15 -15.07
N PHE A 13 16.59 -12.46 -14.26
CA PHE A 13 17.08 -12.98 -12.98
C PHE A 13 16.33 -12.31 -11.84
N GLU A 14 15.79 -13.05 -10.88
CA GLU A 14 14.99 -12.51 -9.80
C GLU A 14 15.67 -12.70 -8.44
N CYS A 15 15.59 -11.69 -7.57
CA CYS A 15 16.03 -11.82 -6.19
C CYS A 15 14.95 -12.48 -5.33
N GLY A 16 15.25 -13.62 -4.71
CA GLY A 16 14.31 -14.34 -3.84
C GLY A 16 13.84 -13.56 -2.61
N THR A 17 14.62 -12.60 -2.12
CA THR A 17 14.26 -11.79 -0.94
C THR A 17 13.32 -10.63 -1.28
N CYS A 18 13.45 -10.02 -2.47
CA CYS A 18 12.71 -8.80 -2.81
C CYS A 18 11.89 -8.84 -4.10
N GLY A 19 11.97 -9.92 -4.86
CA GLY A 19 11.34 -10.06 -6.17
C GLY A 19 11.72 -8.97 -7.18
N LYS A 20 12.91 -8.36 -7.06
CA LYS A 20 13.44 -7.43 -8.09
C LYS A 20 14.01 -8.25 -9.24
N ILE A 21 13.63 -7.87 -10.45
CA ILE A 21 14.05 -8.53 -11.69
C ILE A 21 15.22 -7.76 -12.32
N TYR A 22 16.27 -8.48 -12.68
CA TYR A 22 17.49 -7.97 -13.29
C TYR A 22 17.67 -8.56 -14.69
N LYS A 23 18.19 -7.74 -15.60
CA LYS A 23 18.51 -8.14 -16.98
C LYS A 23 19.82 -8.94 -17.07
N ARG A 24 20.69 -8.85 -16.06
CA ARG A 24 22.02 -9.47 -16.03
C ARG A 24 22.25 -10.15 -14.68
N HIS A 25 22.93 -11.29 -14.69
CA HIS A 25 23.30 -12.03 -13.48
C HIS A 25 24.14 -11.18 -12.53
N SER A 26 25.17 -10.49 -13.05
CA SER A 26 26.01 -9.60 -12.24
C SER A 26 25.24 -8.46 -11.56
N GLY A 27 24.12 -8.02 -12.15
CA GLY A 27 23.22 -7.06 -11.51
C GLY A 27 22.50 -7.66 -10.30
N LEU A 28 22.05 -8.92 -10.42
CA LEU A 28 21.44 -9.66 -9.33
C LEU A 28 22.46 -9.95 -8.22
N GLU A 29 23.67 -10.39 -8.55
CA GLU A 29 24.73 -10.68 -7.56
C GLU A 29 25.09 -9.45 -6.73
N ASN A 30 25.36 -8.32 -7.39
CA ASN A 30 25.63 -7.06 -6.71
C ASN A 30 24.46 -6.62 -5.81
N HIS A 31 23.23 -6.87 -6.24
CA HIS A 31 22.07 -6.59 -5.43
C HIS A 31 21.97 -7.52 -4.20
N ILE A 32 22.20 -8.82 -4.37
CA ILE A 32 22.22 -9.79 -3.27
C ILE A 32 23.28 -9.39 -2.23
N LEU A 33 24.47 -8.96 -2.67
CA LEU A 33 25.50 -8.46 -1.76
C LEU A 33 25.02 -7.26 -0.95
N LYS A 34 24.36 -6.27 -1.59
CA LYS A 34 23.80 -5.11 -0.89
C LYS A 34 22.71 -5.48 0.11
N VAL A 35 21.85 -6.44 -0.23
CA VAL A 35 20.82 -6.95 0.69
C VAL A 35 21.47 -7.67 1.87
N LYS A 36 22.49 -8.51 1.63
CA LYS A 36 23.25 -9.16 2.70
C LYS A 36 23.91 -8.14 3.62
N GLU A 37 24.57 -7.12 3.07
CA GLU A 37 25.19 -6.05 3.83
C GLU A 37 24.16 -5.29 4.68
N ALA A 38 23.00 -4.97 4.10
CA ALA A 38 21.92 -4.26 4.81
C ALA A 38 21.31 -5.06 5.97
N ASN A 39 21.39 -6.40 5.93
CA ASN A 39 20.93 -7.31 6.99
C ASN A 39 22.08 -7.80 7.90
N THR A 40 23.29 -7.30 7.69
CA THR A 40 24.42 -7.56 8.59
C THR A 40 24.38 -6.57 9.74
N MET A 41 24.57 -7.08 10.96
CA MET A 41 24.58 -6.24 12.14
C MET A 41 25.69 -5.20 12.05
N ARG A 42 25.35 -3.94 12.33
CA ARG A 42 26.33 -2.84 12.34
C ARG A 42 26.82 -2.62 13.77
N PRO A 43 28.06 -2.17 13.98
CA PRO A 43 28.58 -1.91 15.33
C PRO A 43 27.76 -0.91 16.16
N THR A 44 26.97 -0.06 15.50
CA THR A 44 26.09 0.92 16.15
C THR A 44 24.76 0.33 16.61
N VAL A 45 24.44 -0.91 16.22
CA VAL A 45 23.19 -1.59 16.54
C VAL A 45 23.46 -2.55 17.69
N TYR A 46 22.87 -2.26 18.85
CA TYR A 46 22.94 -3.13 20.01
C TYR A 46 22.05 -4.38 19.86
N ASP A 47 22.55 -5.53 20.32
CA ASP A 47 21.80 -6.78 20.41
C ASP A 47 20.72 -6.70 21.50
N LEU A 48 19.46 -6.60 21.09
CA LEU A 48 18.34 -6.58 22.03
C LEU A 48 17.97 -8.00 22.48
N PRO A 49 17.55 -8.17 23.74
CA PRO A 49 16.97 -9.43 24.18
C PRO A 49 15.66 -9.70 23.43
N GLU A 50 15.35 -10.97 23.16
CA GLU A 50 14.17 -11.36 22.35
C GLU A 50 12.88 -10.75 22.89
N LYS A 51 12.74 -10.63 24.22
CA LYS A 51 11.59 -10.00 24.86
C LYS A 51 11.37 -8.55 24.41
N ALA A 52 12.43 -7.76 24.28
CA ALA A 52 12.33 -6.37 23.82
C ALA A 52 11.98 -6.29 22.33
N ILE A 53 12.41 -7.27 21.54
CA ILE A 53 12.03 -7.40 20.12
C ILE A 53 10.53 -7.73 20.03
N GLU A 54 10.04 -8.66 20.85
CA GLU A 54 8.63 -9.05 20.90
C GLU A 54 7.72 -7.90 21.33
N GLU A 55 8.10 -7.15 22.38
CA GLU A 55 7.40 -5.93 22.78
C GLU A 55 7.33 -4.90 21.63
N THR A 56 8.41 -4.80 20.84
CA THR A 56 8.43 -3.94 19.65
C THR A 56 7.45 -4.45 18.59
N ARG A 57 7.42 -5.76 18.30
CA ARG A 57 6.46 -6.36 17.35
C ARG A 57 5.02 -6.03 17.74
N GLN A 58 4.67 -6.27 19.00
CA GLN A 58 3.34 -5.99 19.55
C GLN A 58 2.96 -4.51 19.44
N ALA A 59 3.89 -3.60 19.74
CA ALA A 59 3.66 -2.17 19.60
C ALA A 59 3.38 -1.76 18.13
N LEU A 60 4.10 -2.34 17.17
CA LEU A 60 3.86 -2.08 15.74
C LEU A 60 2.48 -2.58 15.30
N VAL A 61 2.11 -3.81 15.70
CA VAL A 61 0.78 -4.39 15.42
C VAL A 61 -0.32 -3.53 16.01
N TYR A 62 -0.17 -3.07 17.25
CA TYR A 62 -1.12 -2.18 17.90
C TYR A 62 -1.35 -0.91 17.07
N HIS A 63 -0.29 -0.21 16.67
CA HIS A 63 -0.41 1.02 15.88
C HIS A 63 -0.99 0.79 14.48
N ILE A 64 -0.78 -0.38 13.87
CA ILE A 64 -1.43 -0.76 12.61
C ILE A 64 -2.94 -0.94 12.85
N LYS A 65 -3.33 -1.78 13.83
CA LYS A 65 -4.73 -2.06 14.18
C LYS A 65 -5.49 -0.82 14.68
N GLU A 66 -4.78 0.16 15.23
CA GLU A 66 -5.36 1.44 15.63
C GLU A 66 -5.92 2.22 14.42
N LYS A 67 -5.26 2.12 13.25
CA LYS A 67 -5.70 2.77 12.00
C LYS A 67 -6.78 1.99 11.25
N LEU A 68 -6.95 0.71 11.55
CA LEU A 68 -8.07 -0.08 11.04
C LEU A 68 -9.36 0.38 11.74
N LYS A 69 -10.17 1.20 11.05
CA LYS A 69 -11.44 1.76 11.55
C LYS A 69 -12.63 1.21 10.74
N LYS A 70 -13.82 1.17 11.34
CA LYS A 70 -15.04 0.63 10.70
C LYS A 70 -15.52 1.47 9.50
N ASN A 71 -15.38 2.79 9.58
CA ASN A 71 -15.94 3.74 8.61
C ASN A 71 -15.14 3.72 7.29
N SER A 72 -15.83 3.63 6.14
CA SER A 72 -15.25 3.57 4.79
C SER A 72 -14.36 4.76 4.44
N ARG A 73 -14.55 5.93 5.08
CA ARG A 73 -13.66 7.09 4.88
C ARG A 73 -12.18 6.84 5.21
N HIS A 74 -11.86 5.75 5.90
CA HIS A 74 -10.49 5.36 6.25
C HIS A 74 -9.91 4.26 5.32
N VAL A 75 -10.65 3.86 4.29
CA VAL A 75 -10.16 2.99 3.20
C VAL A 75 -9.16 3.78 2.35
N GLY A 76 -8.14 3.08 1.81
CA GLY A 76 -7.11 3.68 0.97
C GLY A 76 -5.75 3.78 1.65
N GLY A 77 -4.87 4.60 1.07
CA GLY A 77 -3.48 4.70 1.49
C GLY A 77 -3.31 5.34 2.87
N VAL A 78 -2.64 4.64 3.78
CA VAL A 78 -2.35 5.08 5.14
C VAL A 78 -0.85 5.07 5.41
N ARG A 79 -0.41 6.05 6.19
CA ARG A 79 0.96 6.15 6.71
C ARG A 79 0.93 6.33 8.21
N ILE A 80 1.63 5.47 8.94
CA ILE A 80 1.85 5.61 10.39
C ILE A 80 3.30 5.94 10.69
N MET A 81 3.52 6.60 11.82
CA MET A 81 4.83 6.94 12.36
C MET A 81 4.87 6.46 13.82
N VAL A 82 5.91 5.69 14.17
CA VAL A 82 6.12 5.20 15.53
C VAL A 82 7.55 5.51 15.95
N SER A 83 7.76 5.96 17.18
CA SER A 83 9.11 6.13 17.73
C SER A 83 9.74 4.76 17.96
N CYS A 84 10.94 4.54 17.43
CA CYS A 84 11.60 3.24 17.45
C CYS A 84 13.11 3.44 17.31
N THR A 85 13.92 2.76 18.12
CA THR A 85 15.39 2.81 18.00
C THR A 85 15.87 2.00 16.80
N GLU A 86 17.13 2.21 16.39
CA GLU A 86 17.73 1.43 15.29
C GLU A 86 17.76 -0.06 15.64
N SER A 87 18.13 -0.40 16.88
CA SER A 87 18.16 -1.78 17.36
C SER A 87 16.79 -2.43 17.40
N GLN A 88 15.75 -1.73 17.82
CA GLN A 88 14.38 -2.25 17.80
C GLN A 88 13.93 -2.56 16.37
N PHE A 89 14.15 -1.61 15.46
CA PHE A 89 13.83 -1.82 14.05
C PHE A 89 14.62 -3.00 13.46
N PHE A 90 15.93 -3.03 13.68
CA PHE A 90 16.79 -4.07 13.13
C PHE A 90 16.44 -5.43 13.72
N GLY A 91 16.18 -5.53 15.03
CA GLY A 91 15.76 -6.77 15.69
C GLY A 91 14.50 -7.37 15.08
N VAL A 92 13.51 -6.54 14.73
CA VAL A 92 12.26 -7.02 14.10
C VAL A 92 12.45 -7.36 12.62
N PHE A 93 13.15 -6.51 11.85
CA PHE A 93 13.16 -6.61 10.39
C PHE A 93 14.44 -7.23 9.79
N LYS A 94 15.40 -7.66 10.61
CA LYS A 94 16.60 -8.37 10.14
C LYS A 94 16.20 -9.59 9.28
N GLY A 95 16.88 -9.74 8.15
CA GLY A 95 16.56 -10.73 7.11
C GLY A 95 15.61 -10.20 6.03
N TYR A 96 14.89 -9.10 6.30
CA TYR A 96 13.89 -8.53 5.40
C TYR A 96 14.23 -7.10 4.94
N ILE A 97 15.40 -6.58 5.30
CA ILE A 97 15.86 -5.25 4.89
C ILE A 97 16.27 -5.30 3.42
N HIS A 98 15.72 -4.39 2.62
CA HIS A 98 15.95 -4.33 1.19
C HIS A 98 17.04 -3.35 0.80
N ASP A 99 17.02 -2.17 1.44
CA ASP A 99 17.98 -1.12 1.20
C ASP A 99 18.41 -0.50 2.54
N TYR A 100 19.71 -0.25 2.67
CA TYR A 100 20.29 0.58 3.72
C TYR A 100 21.01 1.77 3.07
N TYR A 101 20.84 2.96 3.63
CA TYR A 101 21.44 4.20 3.13
C TYR A 101 22.46 4.72 4.15
N PRO A 102 23.76 4.40 4.01
CA PRO A 102 24.79 4.69 5.02
C PRO A 102 24.91 6.17 5.39
N LYS A 103 24.79 7.05 4.38
CA LYS A 103 24.91 8.51 4.57
C LYS A 103 23.84 9.05 5.53
N THR A 104 22.59 8.58 5.38
CA THR A 104 21.48 9.03 6.21
C THR A 104 21.24 8.13 7.42
N GLY A 105 21.72 6.88 7.38
CA GLY A 105 21.40 5.84 8.35
C GLY A 105 19.94 5.41 8.25
N ASN A 106 19.40 5.28 7.03
CA ASN A 106 18.00 4.92 6.84
C ASN A 106 17.90 3.47 6.34
N TYR A 107 16.87 2.76 6.80
CA TYR A 107 16.55 1.41 6.32
C TYR A 107 15.23 1.42 5.58
N LYS A 108 15.07 0.47 4.65
CA LYS A 108 13.85 0.27 3.89
C LYS A 108 13.57 -1.21 3.67
N CYS A 109 12.35 -1.63 3.97
CA CYS A 109 11.78 -2.93 3.65
C CYS A 109 10.57 -2.73 2.74
N ILE A 110 10.40 -3.59 1.75
CA ILE A 110 9.31 -3.51 0.77
C ILE A 110 8.67 -4.89 0.66
N PHE A 111 7.41 -5.01 1.06
CA PHE A 111 6.65 -6.26 0.95
C PHE A 111 5.62 -6.09 -0.15
N LYS A 112 5.65 -6.99 -1.15
CA LYS A 112 4.77 -6.95 -2.32
C LYS A 112 4.38 -8.37 -2.73
N GLY A 113 3.24 -8.50 -3.40
CA GLY A 113 2.76 -9.79 -3.94
C GLY A 113 2.03 -10.65 -2.91
N VAL A 114 1.57 -11.82 -3.35
CA VAL A 114 0.66 -12.69 -2.59
C VAL A 114 1.21 -13.17 -1.26
N SER A 115 2.53 -13.35 -1.14
CA SER A 115 3.19 -13.80 0.08
C SER A 115 3.41 -12.68 1.11
N SER A 116 3.23 -11.42 0.74
CA SER A 116 3.61 -10.28 1.58
C SER A 116 2.88 -10.24 2.93
N TYR A 117 1.59 -10.62 2.97
CA TYR A 117 0.83 -10.69 4.22
C TYR A 117 1.39 -11.77 5.16
N HIS A 118 1.66 -12.96 4.61
CA HIS A 118 2.20 -14.09 5.36
C HIS A 118 3.63 -13.80 5.86
N THR A 119 4.48 -13.20 5.03
CA THR A 119 5.82 -12.76 5.46
C THR A 119 5.73 -11.79 6.63
N LEU A 120 4.81 -10.81 6.58
CA LEU A 120 4.63 -9.88 7.70
C LEU A 120 4.00 -10.52 8.94
N SER A 121 3.17 -11.55 8.79
CA SER A 121 2.73 -12.37 9.94
C SER A 121 3.95 -12.94 10.66
N ASN A 122 4.84 -13.60 9.93
CA ASN A 122 6.04 -14.22 10.53
C ASN A 122 6.98 -13.18 11.16
N VAL A 123 7.12 -12.01 10.53
CA VAL A 123 7.97 -10.92 11.05
C VAL A 123 7.39 -10.27 12.30
N LEU A 124 6.07 -10.08 12.34
CA LEU A 124 5.37 -9.40 13.43
C LEU A 124 4.86 -10.36 14.51
N GLY A 125 4.92 -11.67 14.30
CA GLY A 125 4.45 -12.68 15.24
C GLY A 125 2.93 -12.71 15.45
N ASP A 126 2.13 -12.22 14.51
CA ASP A 126 0.66 -12.16 14.61
C ASP A 126 0.01 -12.43 13.24
N ASP A 127 -0.69 -13.55 13.09
CA ASP A 127 -1.42 -13.92 11.85
C ASP A 127 -2.52 -12.92 11.47
N ASN A 128 -3.04 -12.20 12.44
CA ASN A 128 -4.06 -11.17 12.28
C ASN A 128 -3.48 -9.76 12.44
N TRP A 129 -2.16 -9.57 12.28
CA TRP A 129 -1.48 -8.28 12.47
C TRP A 129 -2.16 -7.13 11.71
N GLY A 130 -2.70 -7.45 10.53
CA GLY A 130 -3.30 -6.52 9.59
C GLY A 130 -4.81 -6.63 9.48
N ILE A 131 -5.51 -7.35 10.36
CA ILE A 131 -6.98 -7.52 10.28
C ILE A 131 -7.63 -7.01 11.57
N LYS A 132 -8.79 -6.36 11.42
CA LYS A 132 -9.65 -5.99 12.52
C LYS A 132 -11.11 -6.31 12.21
N TYR A 133 -11.70 -7.11 13.09
CA TYR A 133 -13.09 -7.51 13.03
C TYR A 133 -14.00 -6.52 13.75
N PHE A 134 -15.18 -6.30 13.21
CA PHE A 134 -16.25 -5.50 13.78
C PHE A 134 -17.54 -6.33 13.83
N SER A 135 -18.53 -5.84 14.56
CA SER A 135 -19.88 -6.41 14.52
C SER A 135 -20.45 -6.41 13.10
N GLN A 136 -21.44 -7.29 12.85
CA GLN A 136 -22.12 -7.46 11.55
C GLN A 136 -21.22 -8.04 10.44
N GLN A 137 -20.35 -8.99 10.79
CA GLN A 137 -19.49 -9.70 9.83
C GLN A 137 -18.64 -8.76 8.95
N GLN A 138 -18.34 -7.57 9.47
CA GLN A 138 -17.54 -6.56 8.79
C GLN A 138 -16.10 -6.64 9.29
N GLN A 139 -15.14 -6.57 8.38
CA GLN A 139 -13.73 -6.46 8.71
C GLN A 139 -13.05 -5.36 7.91
N THR A 140 -12.04 -4.73 8.51
CA THR A 140 -11.06 -3.92 7.78
C THR A 140 -9.69 -4.53 7.91
N PHE A 141 -8.94 -4.50 6.81
CA PHE A 141 -7.68 -5.19 6.73
C PHE A 141 -6.66 -4.43 5.89
N VAL A 142 -5.39 -4.76 6.09
CA VAL A 142 -4.28 -4.25 5.29
C VAL A 142 -4.24 -5.00 3.97
N LEU A 143 -4.47 -4.27 2.89
CA LEU A 143 -4.39 -4.78 1.53
C LEU A 143 -2.92 -4.91 1.12
N SER A 144 -2.48 -6.16 0.97
CA SER A 144 -1.08 -6.56 0.75
C SER A 144 -0.78 -6.86 -0.72
N TYR A 145 -1.79 -7.33 -1.46
CA TYR A 145 -1.78 -7.51 -2.90
C TYR A 145 -3.20 -7.32 -3.47
N GLN A 146 -3.29 -7.02 -4.75
CA GLN A 146 -4.53 -7.10 -5.53
C GLN A 146 -4.21 -7.96 -6.76
N GLN A 147 -5.02 -9.00 -7.00
CA GLN A 147 -4.95 -9.73 -8.26
C GLN A 147 -5.28 -8.74 -9.39
N SER A 148 -4.57 -8.85 -10.52
CA SER A 148 -4.91 -8.06 -11.71
C SER A 148 -6.39 -8.24 -12.00
N PRO A 149 -7.15 -7.16 -12.27
CA PRO A 149 -8.58 -7.27 -12.51
C PRO A 149 -8.81 -8.28 -13.63
N ASN A 150 -9.45 -9.40 -13.29
CA ASN A 150 -10.11 -10.21 -14.30
C ASN A 150 -11.25 -9.32 -14.82
N PRO A 151 -11.48 -9.17 -16.14
CA PRO A 151 -12.55 -8.30 -16.64
C PRO A 151 -13.96 -8.58 -16.07
N ASN A 152 -14.12 -9.72 -15.37
CA ASN A 152 -15.36 -10.17 -14.76
C ASN A 152 -15.38 -10.05 -13.22
N ASP A 153 -14.31 -9.59 -12.57
CA ASP A 153 -14.27 -9.39 -11.11
C ASP A 153 -14.54 -7.92 -10.76
N PRO A 154 -15.48 -7.61 -9.84
CA PRO A 154 -15.68 -6.25 -9.37
C PRO A 154 -14.40 -5.74 -8.70
N ASP A 155 -13.95 -4.55 -9.10
CA ASP A 155 -12.76 -3.90 -8.53
C ASP A 155 -12.98 -3.74 -7.00
N PRO A 156 -12.08 -4.29 -6.14
CA PRO A 156 -12.16 -4.11 -4.69
C PRO A 156 -12.19 -2.65 -4.22
N LEU A 157 -11.90 -1.70 -5.11
CA LEU A 157 -11.91 -0.26 -4.85
C LEU A 157 -13.15 0.47 -5.37
N GLN A 158 -14.05 -0.19 -6.10
CA GLN A 158 -15.31 0.41 -6.54
C GLN A 158 -16.44 0.10 -5.55
N GLU A 159 -16.94 1.13 -4.88
CA GLU A 159 -18.22 1.05 -4.17
C GLU A 159 -19.36 0.89 -5.21
N PRO A 160 -20.41 0.09 -4.92
CA PRO A 160 -21.69 0.30 -5.57
C PRO A 160 -22.17 1.71 -5.20
N ASP A 161 -22.51 2.50 -6.21
CA ASP A 161 -23.15 3.81 -6.05
C ASP A 161 -24.34 3.66 -5.09
N PRO A 162 -24.48 4.50 -4.03
CA PRO A 162 -25.68 4.47 -3.21
C PRO A 162 -26.87 4.76 -4.13
N LEU A 163 -27.66 3.73 -4.41
CA LEU A 163 -28.95 3.86 -5.06
C LEU A 163 -29.68 5.02 -4.38
N GLN A 164 -30.04 6.02 -5.18
CA GLN A 164 -30.92 7.11 -4.80
C GLN A 164 -32.12 6.50 -4.09
N GLU A 165 -32.26 6.78 -2.79
CA GLU A 165 -33.56 6.63 -2.15
C GLU A 165 -34.54 7.50 -2.95
N PRO A 166 -35.67 6.95 -3.44
CA PRO A 166 -36.68 7.79 -4.05
C PRO A 166 -37.28 8.69 -2.97
N ASP A 167 -37.18 10.00 -3.21
CA ASP A 167 -37.70 11.07 -2.37
C ASP A 167 -39.22 10.89 -2.20
N PRO A 168 -39.74 10.66 -0.98
CA PRO A 168 -41.14 10.32 -0.79
C PRO A 168 -41.99 11.57 -0.54
N LEU A 169 -41.94 12.59 -1.41
CA LEU A 169 -42.90 13.71 -1.42
C LEU A 169 -43.02 14.33 -2.83
N GLN A 170 -43.78 13.68 -3.70
CA GLN A 170 -44.51 14.40 -4.76
C GLN A 170 -45.99 14.16 -4.55
N GLU A 171 -46.60 15.06 -3.79
CA GLU A 171 -48.05 15.25 -3.84
C GLU A 171 -48.40 15.73 -5.25
N HIS A 172 -49.30 15.00 -5.91
CA HIS A 172 -49.96 15.46 -7.12
C HIS A 172 -50.86 16.64 -6.77
N ASP A 173 -50.62 17.79 -7.40
CA ASP A 173 -51.63 18.84 -7.52
C ASP A 173 -52.04 18.97 -9.00
N PRO A 174 -53.30 18.67 -9.35
CA PRO A 174 -53.81 18.87 -10.70
C PRO A 174 -54.49 20.24 -10.77
N LEU A 175 -54.09 21.09 -11.71
CA LEU A 175 -54.96 21.97 -12.53
C LEU A 175 -54.14 23.00 -13.34
N GLN A 176 -54.34 22.97 -14.66
CA GLN A 176 -54.43 24.11 -15.62
C GLN A 176 -53.23 25.09 -15.72
N GLU A 177 -52.77 25.54 -16.89
CA GLU A 177 -53.44 25.82 -18.16
C GLU A 177 -52.37 25.96 -19.27
N HIS A 178 -52.72 25.61 -20.51
CA HIS A 178 -51.92 25.85 -21.70
C HIS A 178 -52.13 27.28 -22.23
N ASP A 179 -51.06 27.97 -22.66
CA ASP A 179 -51.08 28.75 -23.92
C ASP A 179 -49.64 29.01 -24.47
N PRO A 180 -49.44 29.09 -25.80
CA PRO A 180 -48.14 29.05 -26.51
C PRO A 180 -47.70 30.45 -27.01
N LEU A 181 -46.63 30.49 -27.84
CA LEU A 181 -45.95 31.64 -28.51
C LEU A 181 -44.63 32.03 -27.78
N GLN A 182 -43.45 32.19 -28.40
CA GLN A 182 -43.08 32.49 -29.79
C GLN A 182 -41.56 32.27 -30.00
N GLU A 183 -41.19 31.87 -31.23
CA GLU A 183 -39.94 32.08 -32.03
C GLU A 183 -38.60 32.41 -31.32
N SER A 184 -37.45 31.85 -31.70
CA SER A 184 -36.87 31.95 -33.04
C SER A 184 -35.66 31.03 -33.21
N LEU A 185 -35.59 30.39 -34.37
CA LEU A 185 -34.42 29.69 -34.92
C LEU A 185 -33.44 30.73 -35.51
N GLN A 186 -32.16 30.66 -35.14
CA GLN A 186 -30.98 30.76 -36.03
C GLN A 186 -29.70 30.97 -35.19
N ASP A 187 -28.86 29.95 -35.10
CA ASP A 187 -27.52 30.02 -35.69
C ASP A 187 -26.79 28.69 -35.48
N GLN A 188 -26.73 27.91 -36.57
CA GLN A 188 -25.81 26.79 -36.70
C GLN A 188 -24.42 27.32 -37.09
N ASN A 189 -23.41 26.57 -36.64
CA ASN A 189 -22.01 26.60 -37.08
C ASN A 189 -21.06 27.50 -36.30
N LYS A 190 -20.48 26.92 -35.23
CA LYS A 190 -19.06 27.07 -34.90
C LYS A 190 -18.54 25.89 -34.08
N THR A 191 -17.94 24.97 -34.82
CA THR A 191 -16.68 24.28 -34.48
C THR A 191 -16.66 23.52 -33.16
N SER A 192 -17.08 22.25 -33.29
CA SER A 192 -16.60 21.16 -32.45
C SER A 192 -15.07 21.12 -32.43
N MET A 193 -14.49 21.61 -31.34
CA MET A 193 -13.16 21.18 -30.91
C MET A 193 -13.34 20.31 -29.69
N HIS A 194 -13.67 19.04 -29.91
CA HIS A 194 -13.43 18.02 -28.89
C HIS A 194 -11.93 17.97 -28.64
N THR A 195 -11.45 18.73 -27.66
CA THR A 195 -10.18 18.43 -27.01
C THR A 195 -10.36 17.08 -26.34
N ALA A 196 -10.02 16.01 -27.04
CA ALA A 196 -9.85 14.69 -26.48
C ALA A 196 -8.76 14.79 -25.41
N LYS A 197 -9.16 15.09 -24.18
CA LYS A 197 -8.30 14.95 -23.01
C LYS A 197 -7.89 13.49 -23.01
N LYS A 198 -6.67 13.20 -23.48
CA LYS A 198 -6.03 11.89 -23.36
C LYS A 198 -6.20 11.49 -21.89
N ARG A 199 -7.17 10.61 -21.60
CA ARG A 199 -7.29 9.96 -20.30
C ARG A 199 -5.96 9.26 -20.11
N ARG A 200 -5.09 9.85 -19.29
CA ARG A 200 -3.87 9.17 -18.85
C ARG A 200 -4.39 7.88 -18.24
N ILE A 201 -4.13 6.75 -18.89
CA ILE A 201 -4.38 5.44 -18.33
C ILE A 201 -3.44 5.36 -17.13
N TYR A 202 -3.94 5.79 -15.97
CA TYR A 202 -3.20 5.77 -14.74
C TYR A 202 -3.12 4.31 -14.34
N LYS A 203 -2.04 3.63 -14.74
CA LYS A 203 -1.78 2.29 -14.23
C LYS A 203 -1.71 2.41 -12.71
N PRO A 204 -2.61 1.75 -11.95
CA PRO A 204 -2.58 1.85 -10.50
C PRO A 204 -1.20 1.38 -10.02
N LYS A 205 -0.61 2.12 -9.07
CA LYS A 205 0.66 1.69 -8.47
C LYS A 205 0.44 0.30 -7.86
N PRO A 206 1.40 -0.63 -8.01
CA PRO A 206 1.26 -1.94 -7.42
C PRO A 206 1.10 -1.81 -5.91
N ILE A 207 0.17 -2.58 -5.35
CA ILE A 207 -0.06 -2.63 -3.91
C ILE A 207 1.21 -3.19 -3.25
N GLN A 208 1.69 -2.45 -2.26
CA GLN A 208 2.88 -2.79 -1.50
C GLN A 208 2.79 -2.19 -0.10
N ILE A 209 3.43 -2.86 0.85
CA ILE A 209 3.63 -2.38 2.21
C ILE A 209 5.10 -1.94 2.32
N VAL A 210 5.32 -0.67 2.65
CA VAL A 210 6.67 -0.10 2.73
C VAL A 210 6.95 0.32 4.15
N ILE A 211 7.98 -0.27 4.73
CA ILE A 211 8.45 0.00 6.09
C ILE A 211 9.81 0.67 6.00
N CYS A 212 9.93 1.87 6.55
CA CYS A 212 11.20 2.61 6.55
C CYS A 212 11.57 3.01 7.97
N TRP A 213 12.83 2.84 8.35
CA TRP A 213 13.37 3.49 9.54
C TRP A 213 14.21 4.69 9.15
N LYS A 214 13.98 5.82 9.82
CA LYS A 214 14.76 7.03 9.63
C LYS A 214 15.42 7.47 10.93
N ARG A 215 16.74 7.62 10.86
CA ARG A 215 17.55 8.16 11.95
C ARG A 215 17.24 9.64 12.18
N LYS A 216 17.19 10.04 13.45
CA LYS A 216 17.12 11.41 13.91
C LYS A 216 18.13 11.62 15.03
N THR A 217 19.19 12.36 14.70
CA THR A 217 20.19 12.78 15.67
C THR A 217 19.67 13.99 16.44
N LYS A 218 19.79 13.94 17.76
CA LYS A 218 19.61 15.10 18.63
C LYS A 218 20.85 15.20 19.51
N SER A 219 21.24 16.42 19.84
CA SER A 219 22.20 16.71 20.90
C SER A 219 21.45 17.29 22.10
N ASP A 220 21.84 16.92 23.30
CA ASP A 220 21.39 17.61 24.51
C ASP A 220 22.22 18.89 24.77
N VAL A 221 21.91 19.59 25.86
CA VAL A 221 22.63 20.80 26.32
C VAL A 221 24.10 20.52 26.63
N ARG A 222 24.48 19.25 26.85
CA ARG A 222 25.85 18.81 27.11
C ARG A 222 26.57 18.35 25.83
N SER A 223 25.99 18.58 24.65
CA SER A 223 26.50 18.12 23.36
C SER A 223 26.63 16.59 23.24
N ILE A 224 25.92 15.82 24.08
CA ILE A 224 25.82 14.38 23.92
C ILE A 224 24.86 14.10 22.76
N VAL A 225 25.40 13.52 21.69
CA VAL A 225 24.63 13.15 20.51
C VAL A 225 24.02 11.77 20.72
N TYR A 226 22.69 11.70 20.73
CA TYR A 226 21.97 10.43 20.70
C TYR A 226 21.19 10.29 19.40
N SER A 227 21.23 9.08 18.84
CA SER A 227 20.47 8.70 17.64
C SER A 227 19.14 8.09 18.06
N SER A 228 18.07 8.88 17.96
CA SER A 228 16.69 8.38 17.98
C SER A 228 16.24 8.06 16.55
N GLY A 229 15.06 7.47 16.38
CA GLY A 229 14.52 7.23 15.04
C GLY A 229 13.01 7.07 15.03
N PHE A 230 12.47 7.06 13.82
CA PHE A 230 11.07 6.77 13.57
C PHE A 230 10.96 5.68 12.52
N ILE A 231 10.10 4.71 12.81
CA ILE A 231 9.60 3.78 11.80
C ILE A 231 8.38 4.40 11.12
N PHE A 232 8.33 4.26 9.80
CA PHE A 232 7.23 4.68 8.95
C PHE A 232 6.69 3.46 8.23
N ILE A 233 5.41 3.15 8.42
CA ILE A 233 4.74 2.05 7.73
C ILE A 233 3.70 2.65 6.80
N ASN A 234 3.82 2.34 5.51
CA ASN A 234 2.91 2.79 4.46
C ASN A 234 2.20 1.56 3.91
N PHE A 235 0.88 1.56 3.92
CA PHE A 235 0.05 0.44 3.47
C PHE A 235 -1.30 0.95 2.98
N THR A 236 -2.09 0.07 2.37
CA THR A 236 -3.46 0.39 1.93
C THR A 236 -4.44 -0.34 2.83
N ILE A 237 -5.49 0.33 3.29
CA ILE A 237 -6.60 -0.28 4.03
C ILE A 237 -7.69 -0.64 3.03
N SER A 238 -8.23 -1.86 3.16
CA SER A 238 -9.45 -2.30 2.49
C SER A 238 -10.45 -2.83 3.51
N ARG A 239 -11.67 -3.11 3.05
CA ARG A 239 -12.80 -3.51 3.87
C ARG A 239 -13.65 -4.52 3.12
N THR A 240 -14.22 -5.47 3.85
CA THR A 240 -15.23 -6.40 3.35
C THR A 240 -16.35 -6.54 4.37
N ARG A 241 -17.56 -6.78 3.88
CA ARG A 241 -18.68 -7.33 4.66
C ARG A 241 -18.86 -8.75 4.16
N VAL A 242 -18.69 -9.74 5.03
CA VAL A 242 -19.08 -11.11 4.68
C VAL A 242 -20.60 -11.10 4.67
N ILE A 243 -21.21 -11.34 3.51
CA ILE A 243 -22.63 -11.62 3.41
C ILE A 243 -22.69 -13.15 3.38
N GLU A 244 -23.08 -13.77 4.48
CA GLU A 244 -23.46 -15.18 4.45
C GLU A 244 -24.72 -15.29 3.58
N ASN A 245 -24.55 -15.74 2.33
CA ASN A 245 -25.67 -16.21 1.53
C ASN A 245 -26.15 -17.51 2.18
N PHE A 246 -27.13 -17.41 3.06
CA PHE A 246 -27.91 -18.56 3.51
C PHE A 246 -28.64 -19.10 2.27
N TYR A 247 -28.15 -20.22 1.74
CA TYR A 247 -28.87 -21.08 0.80
C TYR A 247 -29.57 -22.19 1.58
#